data_AF-A0A2V2T0R5-F1
#
_entry.id   AF-A0A2V2T0R5-F1
#
_cell.length_a   1.000
_cell.length_b   1.000
_cell.length_c   1.000
_cell.angle_alpha   90.00
_cell.angle_beta   90.00
_cell.angle_gamma   90.00
#
_symmetry.space_group_name_H-M   'P 1'
#
loop_
_entity.id
_entity.type
_entity.pdbx_description
1 polymer ?
#
loop_
_entity_poly.entity_id
_entity_poly.type
_entity_poly.pdbx_seq_one_letter_code
_entity_poly.pdbx_strand_id
1 'polypeptide(L)' 'MNASPAIVILGASALATARRVQALYPQARIHGLQGRVEGADEPYQDFGDTLRALYRTGTPIIALCAAGIVIRSLAPAL' A
#
# COMPACT_ATOMS: atom_id res chain seq x y z
N MET A 1 17.93 -6.68 8.59
CA MET A 1 17.55 -5.31 8.15
C MET A 1 16.09 -5.38 7.73
N ASN A 2 15.19 -4.64 8.36
CA ASN A 2 13.78 -4.66 7.96
C ASN A 2 13.64 -3.91 6.63
N ALA A 3 12.91 -4.49 5.67
CA ALA A 3 12.56 -3.84 4.43
C ALA A 3 11.76 -2.55 4.69
N SER A 4 11.95 -1.53 3.86
CA SER A 4 11.17 -0.29 3.93
C SER A 4 9.67 -0.61 3.73
N PRO A 5 8.76 0.06 4.46
CA PRO A 5 7.34 -0.25 4.35
C PRO A 5 6.78 0.15 2.98
N ALA A 6 5.83 -0.63 2.49
CA ALA A 6 4.97 -0.27 1.36
C ALA A 6 3.77 0.52 1.87
N ILE A 7 3.56 1.74 1.36
CA ILE A 7 2.38 2.56 1.69
C ILE A 7 1.33 2.32 0.61
N VAL A 8 0.23 1.64 0.92
CA VAL A 8 -0.77 1.21 -0.08
C VAL A 8 -2.05 2.04 0.05
N ILE A 9 -2.47 2.67 -1.05
CA ILE A 9 -3.68 3.51 -1.12
C ILE A 9 -4.59 3.13 -2.30
N LEU A 10 -5.91 3.29 -2.13
CA LEU A 10 -6.94 2.92 -3.12
C LEU A 10 -7.48 4.09 -3.95
N GLY A 11 -7.27 5.34 -3.50
CA GLY A 11 -7.81 6.52 -4.15
C GLY A 11 -7.08 7.81 -3.75
N ALA A 12 -7.22 8.83 -4.59
CA ALA A 12 -6.50 10.09 -4.47
C ALA A 12 -6.66 10.81 -3.11
N SER A 13 -7.79 10.63 -2.42
CA SER A 13 -8.04 11.24 -1.11
C SER A 13 -7.02 10.86 -0.03
N ALA A 14 -6.40 9.68 -0.15
CA ALA A 14 -5.39 9.21 0.79
C ALA A 14 -3.97 9.71 0.45
N LEU A 15 -3.74 10.31 -0.72
CA LEU A 15 -2.39 10.64 -1.21
C LEU A 15 -1.68 11.67 -0.32
N ALA A 16 -2.38 12.70 0.13
CA ALA A 16 -1.79 13.71 1.03
C ALA A 16 -1.32 13.07 2.35
N THR A 17 -2.11 12.17 2.92
CA THR A 17 -1.73 11.40 4.11
C THR A 17 -0.58 10.45 3.82
N ALA A 18 -0.60 9.77 2.66
CA ALA A 18 0.48 8.87 2.23
C ALA A 18 1.81 9.61 2.12
N ARG A 19 1.84 10.80 1.52
CA ARG A 19 3.05 11.64 1.40
C ARG A 19 3.56 12.11 2.76
N ARG A 20 2.67 12.45 3.69
CA ARG A 20 3.04 12.78 5.09
C ARG A 20 3.68 11.59 5.80
N VAL A 21 3.15 10.38 5.62
CA VAL A 21 3.74 9.15 6.17
C VAL A 21 5.08 8.85 5.50
N GLN A 22 5.19 8.99 4.18
CA GLN A 22 6.42 8.79 3.44
C GLN A 22 7.54 9.73 3.89
N ALA A 23 7.24 10.97 4.31
CA ALA A 23 8.24 11.87 4.87
C ALA A 23 8.93 11.31 6.13
N LEU A 24 8.25 10.41 6.88
CA LEU A 24 8.82 9.70 8.03
C LEU A 24 9.60 8.44 7.62
N TYR A 25 9.31 7.90 6.43
CA TYR A 25 9.96 6.72 5.87
C TYR A 25 10.43 7.02 4.43
N PRO A 26 11.54 7.77 4.23
CA PRO A 26 11.91 8.28 2.90
C PRO A 26 12.16 7.19 1.84
N GLN A 27 12.43 5.96 2.26
CA GLN A 27 12.63 4.80 1.38
C GLN A 27 11.33 4.06 1.06
N ALA A 28 10.23 4.38 1.76
CA ALA A 28 8.92 3.81 1.49
C ALA A 28 8.40 4.30 0.14
N ARG A 29 7.71 3.42 -0.59
CA ARG A 29 7.05 3.76 -1.85
C ARG A 29 5.54 3.77 -1.66
N ILE A 30 4.88 4.74 -2.29
CA ILE A 30 3.43 4.83 -2.32
C ILE A 30 2.91 4.00 -3.49
N HIS A 31 2.23 2.92 -3.17
CA HIS A 31 1.52 2.07 -4.10
C HIS A 31 0.09 2.59 -4.29
N GLY A 32 -0.29 2.93 -5.53
CA GLY A 32 -1.60 3.51 -5.85
C GLY A 32 -2.37 2.71 -6.89
N LEU A 33 -3.68 2.56 -6.71
CA LEU A 33 -4.53 1.86 -7.67
C LEU A 33 -4.58 2.62 -9.01
N GLN A 34 -4.21 1.93 -10.08
CA GLN A 34 -4.17 2.47 -11.44
C GLN A 34 -5.53 3.06 -11.83
N GLY A 35 -5.52 4.25 -12.43
CA GLY A 35 -6.73 4.99 -12.82
C GLY A 35 -7.50 5.64 -11.67
N ARG A 36 -7.08 5.45 -10.40
CA ARG A 36 -7.69 6.10 -9.23
C ARG A 36 -6.75 6.97 -8.41
N VAL A 37 -5.44 6.77 -8.60
CA VAL A 37 -4.38 7.49 -7.89
C VAL A 37 -3.36 7.99 -8.91
N GLU A 38 -3.38 9.29 -9.18
CA GLU A 38 -2.34 9.96 -9.94
C GLU A 38 -1.20 10.37 -9.00
N GLY A 39 0.05 10.25 -9.44
CA GLY A 39 1.22 10.62 -8.64
C GLY A 39 1.57 9.65 -7.51
N ALA A 40 1.14 8.39 -7.58
CA ALA A 40 1.74 7.31 -6.80
C ALA A 40 3.15 6.97 -7.33
N ASP A 41 4.03 6.48 -6.46
CA ASP A 41 5.38 6.07 -6.88
C ASP A 41 5.34 4.75 -7.64
N GLU A 42 4.42 3.85 -7.25
CA GLU A 42 4.19 2.56 -7.90
C GLU A 42 2.69 2.33 -8.18
N PRO A 43 2.25 2.35 -9.43
CA PRO A 43 0.88 1.97 -9.75
C PRO A 43 0.68 0.45 -9.63
N TYR A 44 -0.48 0.02 -9.16
CA TYR A 44 -0.90 -1.39 -9.16
C TYR A 44 -2.30 -1.57 -9.75
N GLN A 45 -2.62 -2.78 -10.20
CA GLN A 45 -3.89 -3.09 -10.87
C GLN A 45 -4.93 -3.75 -9.95
N ASP A 46 -4.49 -4.63 -9.07
CA ASP A 46 -5.36 -5.33 -8.12
C ASP A 46 -4.86 -5.18 -6.68
N PHE A 47 -5.75 -4.74 -5.79
CA PHE A 47 -5.41 -4.48 -4.40
C PHE A 47 -5.09 -5.77 -3.62
N GLY A 48 -5.86 -6.83 -3.86
CA GLY A 48 -5.72 -8.08 -3.14
C GLY A 48 -4.42 -8.81 -3.51
N ASP A 49 -4.12 -8.88 -4.81
CA ASP A 49 -2.88 -9.46 -5.31
C ASP A 49 -1.66 -8.67 -4.83
N THR A 50 -1.73 -7.34 -4.85
CA THR A 50 -0.66 -6.45 -4.35
C THR A 50 -0.38 -6.70 -2.87
N LEU A 51 -1.42 -6.70 -2.02
CA LEU A 51 -1.25 -6.96 -0.59
C LEU A 51 -0.69 -8.36 -0.32
N ARG A 52 -1.19 -9.39 -1.00
CA ARG A 52 -0.69 -10.77 -0.83
C ARG A 52 0.74 -10.93 -1.34
N ALA A 53 1.15 -10.21 -2.39
CA ALA A 53 2.54 -10.21 -2.86
C ALA A 53 3.47 -9.58 -1.80
N LEU A 54 3.14 -8.37 -1.33
CA LEU A 54 3.92 -7.67 -0.30
C LEU A 54 4.02 -8.47 1.00
N TYR A 55 2.92 -9.10 1.42
CA TYR A 55 2.89 -9.94 2.62
C TYR A 55 3.81 -11.16 2.47
N ARG A 56 3.73 -11.88 1.34
CA ARG A 56 4.57 -13.06 1.09
C ARG A 56 6.06 -12.74 1.01
N THR A 57 6.43 -11.54 0.60
CA THR A 57 7.83 -11.08 0.58
C THR A 57 8.30 -10.54 1.93
N GLY A 58 7.45 -10.54 2.97
CA GLY A 58 7.78 -10.00 4.29
C GLY A 58 7.92 -8.47 4.31
N THR A 59 7.36 -7.77 3.33
CA THR A 59 7.41 -6.29 3.27
C THR A 59 6.39 -5.72 4.25
N PRO A 60 6.78 -4.83 5.20
CA PRO A 60 5.83 -4.17 6.08
C PRO A 60 4.81 -3.35 5.29
N ILE A 61 3.54 -3.39 5.68
CA ILE A 61 2.45 -2.74 4.94
C ILE A 61 1.82 -1.64 5.78
N ILE A 62 1.75 -0.43 5.23
CA ILE A 62 0.95 0.69 5.75
C ILE A 62 -0.20 0.93 4.78
N ALA A 63 -1.38 0.37 5.08
CA ALA A 63 -2.56 0.52 4.23
C ALA A 63 -3.42 1.71 4.69
N LEU A 64 -3.58 2.73 3.84
CA LEU A 64 -4.47 3.87 4.12
C LEU A 64 -5.83 3.63 3.43
N CYS A 65 -6.65 2.80 4.06
CA CYS A 65 -8.00 2.47 3.63
C CYS A 65 -8.81 1.83 4.79
N ALA A 66 -10.04 1.38 4.50
CA ALA A 66 -10.84 0.67 5.49
C ALA A 66 -10.19 -0.68 5.88
N ALA A 67 -10.11 -0.99 7.17
CA ALA A 67 -9.49 -2.23 7.64
C ALA A 67 -10.11 -3.50 7.04
N GLY A 68 -11.43 -3.51 6.82
CA GLY A 68 -12.16 -4.68 6.32
C GLY A 68 -11.73 -5.15 4.92
N ILE A 69 -11.25 -4.26 4.05
CA ILE A 69 -10.69 -4.70 2.74
C ILE A 69 -9.29 -5.27 2.89
N VAL A 70 -8.47 -4.75 3.82
CA VAL A 70 -7.15 -5.29 4.13
C VAL A 70 -7.27 -6.71 4.67
N ILE A 71 -8.13 -6.91 5.68
CA ILE A 71 -8.36 -8.22 6.31
C ILE A 71 -8.84 -9.24 5.27
N ARG A 72 -9.86 -8.91 4.47
CA ARG A 72 -10.38 -9.82 3.43
C ARG A 72 -9.35 -10.14 2.35
N SER A 73 -8.49 -9.18 2.00
CA SER A 73 -7.44 -9.38 0.99
C SER A 73 -6.33 -10.30 1.47
N LEU A 74 -5.95 -10.19 2.75
CA LEU A 74 -4.88 -10.99 3.35
C LEU A 74 -5.36 -12.35 3.87
N ALA A 75 -6.62 -12.50 4.26
CA ALA A 75 -7.16 -13.72 4.85
C ALA A 75 -6.79 -15.03 4.12
N PRO A 76 -6.74 -15.11 2.77
CA PRO A 76 -6.32 -16.32 2.07
C PRO A 76 -4.83 -16.68 2.20
N ALA A 77 -4.02 -15.79 2.77
CA ALA A 77 -2.57 -15.93 2.92
C ALA A 77 -2.12 -15.96 4.39
N LEU A 78 -3.06 -15.97 5.34
CA LEU A 78 -2.82 -16.10 6.78
C LEU A 78 -2.80 -17.56 7.23
#